data_AF-A0AAU6FZ11-F1
#
_entry.id   AF-A0AAU6FZ11-F1
#
_cell.length_a   1.000
_cell.length_b   1.000
_cell.length_c   1.000
_cell.angle_alpha   90.00
_cell.angle_beta   90.00
_cell.angle_gamma   90.00
#
_symmetry.space_group_name_H-M   'P 1'
#
loop_
_entity.id
_entity.type
_entity.pdbx_description
1 polymer ?
#
loop_
_entity_poly.entity_id
_entity_poly.type
_entity_poly.pdbx_seq_one_letter_code
_entity_poly.pdbx_strand_id
1 'polypeptide(L)' 'MHEAPIYAQLISERGDIPLQVRNEARRIQRELEWILNTDPSSGGLLPRPTGASVPSPRPLPPALPPSLPPGNSPTGWLS' A
#
# COMPACT_ATOMS: atom_id res chain seq x y z
N MET A 1 -23.44 19.86 24.04
CA MET A 1 -23.32 19.39 22.64
C MET A 1 -22.52 18.10 22.70
N HIS A 2 -23.15 16.94 22.45
CA HIS A 2 -22.38 15.70 22.35
C HIS A 2 -21.69 15.73 20.98
N GLU A 3 -20.39 16.03 20.96
CA GLU A 3 -19.54 15.70 19.81
C GLU A 3 -19.81 14.24 19.47
N ALA A 4 -20.25 13.96 18.25
CA ALA A 4 -20.72 12.64 17.85
C ALA A 4 -19.60 11.60 18.07
N PRO A 5 -19.67 10.80 19.16
CA PRO A 5 -18.51 10.09 19.72
C PRO A 5 -18.07 8.90 18.85
N ILE A 6 -18.93 8.52 17.90
CA ILE A 6 -18.73 7.39 17.01
C ILE A 6 -17.76 7.72 15.86
N TYR A 7 -17.72 8.95 15.35
CA TYR A 7 -16.93 9.22 14.15
C TYR A 7 -15.42 9.12 14.41
N ALA A 8 -14.93 9.66 15.52
CA ALA A 8 -13.51 9.56 15.89
C ALA A 8 -13.08 8.10 16.06
N GLN A 9 -13.89 7.29 16.77
CA GLN A 9 -13.62 5.88 16.96
C GLN A 9 -13.65 5.09 15.64
N LEU A 10 -14.64 5.33 14.77
CA LEU A 10 -14.71 4.69 13.46
C LEU A 10 -13.51 5.06 12.59
N ILE A 11 -13.04 6.31 12.66
CA ILE A 11 -11.84 6.74 11.93
C ILE A 11 -10.60 6.05 12.48
N SER A 12 -10.47 5.89 13.79
CA SER A 12 -9.33 5.17 14.39
C SER A 12 -9.32 3.68 14.06
N GLU A 13 -10.50 3.02 14.05
CA GLU A 13 -10.62 1.59 13.81
C GLU A 13 -10.59 1.21 12.31
N ARG A 14 -11.16 2.06 11.45
CA ARG A 14 -11.41 1.75 10.02
C ARG A 14 -10.76 2.73 9.05
N GLY A 15 -10.20 3.84 9.56
CA GLY A 15 -9.73 4.95 8.75
C GLY A 15 -10.83 5.96 8.41
N ASP A 16 -10.42 7.12 7.89
CA ASP A 16 -11.33 8.19 7.48
C ASP A 16 -11.98 7.90 6.11
N ILE A 17 -12.91 6.95 6.11
CA ILE A 17 -13.67 6.55 4.91
C ILE A 17 -14.43 7.74 4.28
N PRO A 18 -15.11 8.62 5.05
CA PRO A 18 -15.77 9.80 4.46
C PRO A 18 -14.80 10.72 3.70
N LEU A 19 -13.60 10.99 4.24
CA LEU A 19 -12.59 11.77 3.55
C LEU A 19 -12.08 11.07 2.28
N GLN A 20 -11.83 9.76 2.35
CA GLN A 20 -11.39 8.97 1.20
C GLN A 20 -12.41 9.02 0.06
N VAL A 21 -13.70 8.78 0.36
CA VAL A 21 -14.78 8.86 -0.63
C VAL A 21 -14.88 10.26 -1.24
N ARG A 22 -14.77 11.32 -0.42
CA ARG A 22 -14.81 12.71 -0.92
C ARG A 22 -13.62 13.04 -1.83
N ASN A 23 -12.46 12.44 -1.58
CA ASN A 23 -11.29 12.61 -2.42
C ASN A 23 -11.44 11.87 -3.75
N GLU A 24 -11.94 10.63 -3.72
CA GLU A 24 -12.14 9.83 -4.93
C GLU A 24 -13.26 10.39 -5.81
N ALA A 25 -14.37 10.83 -5.21
CA ALA A 25 -15.44 11.51 -5.94
C ALA A 25 -14.92 12.74 -6.68
N ARG A 26 -14.08 13.57 -6.03
CA ARG A 26 -13.44 14.72 -6.68
C ARG A 26 -12.45 14.31 -7.76
N ARG A 27 -11.74 13.18 -7.61
CA ARG A 27 -10.84 12.65 -8.64
C ARG A 27 -11.63 12.24 -9.89
N ILE A 28 -12.66 11.43 -9.72
CA ILE A 28 -13.54 10.96 -10.79
C ILE A 28 -14.21 12.14 -11.50
N GLN A 29 -14.68 13.13 -10.75
CA GLN A 29 -15.30 14.33 -11.33
C GLN A 29 -14.34 15.07 -12.27
N ARG A 30 -13.08 15.30 -11.86
CA ARG A 30 -12.08 15.94 -12.73
C ARG A 30 -11.74 15.10 -13.96
N GLU A 31 -11.67 13.78 -13.79
CA GLU A 31 -11.41 12.84 -14.89
C GLU A 31 -12.55 12.90 -15.92
N LEU A 32 -13.80 12.92 -15.45
CA LEU A 32 -14.97 13.08 -16.31
C LEU A 32 -14.98 14.44 -17.01
N GLU A 33 -14.74 15.54 -16.29
CA GLU A 33 -14.62 16.87 -16.88
C GLU A 33 -13.52 16.92 -17.94
N TRP A 34 -12.39 16.25 -17.72
CA TRP A 34 -11.32 16.15 -18.71
C TRP A 34 -11.78 15.38 -19.95
N ILE A 35 -12.41 14.21 -19.79
CA ILE A 35 -12.91 13.40 -20.93
C ILE A 35 -13.92 14.20 -21.77
N LEU A 36 -14.83 14.93 -21.11
CA LEU A 36 -15.87 15.69 -21.81
C LEU A 36 -15.33 16.92 -22.54
N ASN A 37 -14.28 17.56 -22.02
CA ASN A 37 -13.73 18.80 -22.57
C ASN A 37 -12.49 18.58 -23.45
N THR A 38 -11.95 17.35 -23.51
CA THR A 38 -10.81 17.03 -24.37
C THR A 38 -11.31 16.75 -25.78
N ASP A 39 -11.09 17.69 -26.69
CA ASP A 39 -11.21 17.45 -28.13
C ASP A 39 -10.17 16.40 -28.55
N PRO A 40 -10.56 15.27 -29.18
CA PRO A 40 -9.62 14.26 -29.67
C PRO A 40 -8.60 14.81 -30.68
N SER A 41 -8.84 16.01 -31.25
CA SER A 41 -7.89 16.71 -32.13
C SER A 41 -6.74 17.38 -31.36
N SER A 42 -6.93 17.68 -30.07
CA SER A 42 -5.88 18.20 -29.19
C SER A 42 -5.19 17.03 -28.50
N GLY A 43 -4.16 16.46 -29.14
CA GLY A 43 -3.33 15.37 -28.64
C GLY A 43 -2.51 15.71 -27.39
N GLY A 44 -3.17 16.09 -26.30
CA GLY A 44 -2.58 16.35 -25.00
C GLY A 44 -2.61 15.10 -24.14
N LEU A 45 -1.41 14.55 -23.91
CA LEU A 45 -1.07 13.43 -23.02
C LEU A 45 -2.12 13.17 -21.92
N LEU A 46 -2.80 12.02 -22.04
CA LEU A 46 -3.63 11.45 -20.98
C LEU A 46 -2.91 11.55 -19.63
N PRO A 47 -3.51 12.16 -18.59
CA PRO A 47 -2.98 12.08 -17.24
C PRO A 47 -2.97 10.60 -16.85
N ARG A 48 -1.80 9.98 -16.87
CA ARG A 48 -1.58 8.63 -16.32
C ARG A 48 -2.17 8.62 -14.92
N PRO A 49 -3.20 7.80 -14.62
CA PRO A 49 -3.61 7.63 -13.25
C PRO A 49 -2.40 7.07 -12.52
N THR A 50 -1.84 7.86 -11.59
CA THR A 50 -0.93 7.35 -10.56
C THR A 50 -1.78 6.52 -9.58
N GLY A 51 -2.33 5.42 -10.10
CA GLY A 51 -2.94 4.37 -9.31
C GLY A 51 -1.80 3.71 -8.55
N ALA A 52 -1.91 3.76 -7.22
CA ALA A 52 -1.09 3.04 -6.25
C ALA A 52 0.42 3.11 -6.52
N SER A 53 1.13 3.88 -5.69
CA SER A 53 2.48 3.46 -5.31
C SER A 53 2.35 2.08 -4.68
N VAL A 54 2.40 1.03 -5.51
CA VAL A 54 2.64 -0.34 -5.08
C VAL A 54 3.90 -0.24 -4.23
N PRO A 55 3.89 -0.58 -2.94
CA PRO A 55 5.13 -0.64 -2.19
C PRO A 55 6.02 -1.61 -2.95
N SER A 56 7.13 -1.08 -3.49
CA SER A 56 8.15 -1.85 -4.18
C SER A 56 8.39 -3.14 -3.40
N PRO A 57 8.36 -4.32 -4.04
CA PRO A 57 8.71 -5.55 -3.34
C PRO A 57 10.11 -5.35 -2.77
N ARG A 58 10.18 -5.29 -1.45
CA ARG A 58 11.43 -5.16 -0.71
C ARG A 58 12.30 -6.35 -1.14
N PRO A 59 13.53 -6.15 -1.63
CA PRO A 59 14.40 -7.28 -1.93
C PRO A 59 14.54 -8.10 -0.65
N LEU A 60 14.18 -9.38 -0.72
CA LEU A 60 14.42 -10.32 0.36
C LEU A 60 15.94 -10.34 0.60
N PRO A 61 16.41 -10.28 1.87
CA PRO A 61 17.83 -10.46 2.14
C PRO A 61 18.24 -11.84 1.60
N PRO A 62 19.49 -11.99 1.08
CA PRO A 62 19.97 -13.29 0.64
C PRO A 62 19.78 -14.29 1.77
N ALA A 63 19.15 -15.42 1.43
CA ALA A 63 18.95 -16.52 2.34
C ALA A 63 20.30 -16.90 2.95
N LEU A 64 20.39 -16.83 4.29
CA LEU A 64 21.51 -17.39 5.03
C LEU A 64 21.61 -18.89 4.66
N PRO A 65 22.81 -19.41 4.34
CA PRO A 65 22.96 -20.83 4.10
C PRO A 65 22.50 -21.62 5.35
N PRO A 66 21.92 -22.81 5.19
CA PRO A 66 21.57 -23.64 6.34
C PRO A 66 22.83 -23.89 7.17
N SER A 67 22.84 -23.39 8.41
CA SER A 67 23.90 -23.69 9.37
C SER A 67 23.96 -25.20 9.54
N LEU A 68 25.11 -25.78 9.26
CA LEU A 68 25.44 -27.17 9.60
C LEU A 68 25.09 -27.43 11.07
N PRO A 69 24.54 -28.61 11.41
CA PRO A 69 24.34 -28.98 12.81
C PRO A 69 25.71 -28.98 13.51
N PRO A 70 25.82 -28.44 14.74
CA PRO A 70 27.06 -28.54 15.50
C PRO A 70 27.40 -30.01 15.68
N GLY A 71 28.60 -30.38 15.24
CA GLY A 71 29.12 -31.74 15.28
C GLY A 71 29.08 -32.31 16.69
N ASN A 72 28.63 -33.56 16.79
CA ASN A 72 28.91 -34.44 17.91
C ASN A 72 30.43 -34.45 18.15
N SER A 73 30.87 -33.94 19.30
CA SER A 73 32.16 -34.33 19.86
C SER A 73 32.09 -35.81 20.24
N PRO A 74 33.02 -36.68 19.80
CA PRO A 74 33.19 -37.98 20.43
C PRO A 74 33.92 -37.73 21.76
N THR A 75 33.17 -37.57 22.84
CA THR A 75 33.73 -37.77 24.18
C THR A 75 34.09 -39.25 24.28
N GLY A 76 35.35 -39.55 23.98
CA GLY A 76 35.97 -40.84 24.22
C GLY A 76 35.97 -41.14 25.71
N TRP A 77 34.92 -41.83 26.15
CA TRP A 77 35.01 -42.69 27.31
C TRP A 77 35.56 -44.03 26.81
N LEU A 78 36.80 -44.34 27.20
CA LEU A 78 37.32 -45.65 27.61
C LEU A 78 38.83 -45.73 27.31
N SER A 79 39.57 -45.92 28.41
CA SER A 79 40.96 -46.40 28.54
C SER A 79 42.12 -45.45 28.27
#